data_AF-A0A1B6G6D9-F1
#
_entry.id   AF-A0A1B6G6D9-F1
#
_cell.length_a   1.000
_cell.length_b   1.000
_cell.length_c   1.000
_cell.angle_alpha   90.00
_cell.angle_beta   90.00
_cell.angle_gamma   90.00
#
_symmetry.space_group_name_H-M   'P 1'
#
loop_
_entity.id
_entity.type
_entity.pdbx_description
1 polymer ?
#
loop_
_entity_poly.entity_id
_entity_poly.type
_entity_poly.pdbx_seq_one_letter_code
_entity_poly.pdbx_strand_id
1 'polypeptide(L)'
;KWLRNGRKISDNAILRIDPVRLTADNAQFECVAENGVADAVSKVAILTVYDRDKVPAGFPTITPIGRTKSVELSYDTNMTCNVKGDPVPKITWLKNNLKIDSLNSKRFIISETGTSSTLTI
;
A
#
# COMPACT_ATOMS: atom_id res chain seq x y z
N LYS A 1 -11.60 -0.17 14.30
CA LYS A 1 -11.59 -1.65 14.20
C LYS A 1 -11.97 -2.08 12.79
N TRP A 2 -11.45 -3.20 12.32
CA TRP A 2 -11.83 -3.82 11.04
C TRP A 2 -12.71 -5.04 11.28
N LEU A 3 -13.78 -5.13 10.52
CA LEU A 3 -14.73 -6.23 10.54
C LEU A 3 -14.74 -6.96 9.18
N ARG A 4 -15.10 -8.24 9.23
CA ARG A 4 -15.43 -9.06 8.07
C ARG A 4 -16.64 -9.93 8.43
N ASN A 5 -17.72 -9.84 7.66
CA ASN A 5 -19.00 -10.49 7.95
C ASN A 5 -19.50 -10.19 9.39
N GLY A 6 -19.37 -8.92 9.82
CA GLY A 6 -19.70 -8.48 11.18
C GLY A 6 -18.72 -8.91 12.29
N ARG A 7 -17.78 -9.83 12.01
CA ARG A 7 -16.79 -10.29 12.99
C ARG A 7 -15.55 -9.42 12.95
N LYS A 8 -15.07 -9.00 14.13
CA LYS A 8 -13.82 -8.25 14.26
C LYS A 8 -12.61 -9.10 13.85
N ILE A 9 -11.76 -8.54 12.99
CA ILE A 9 -10.53 -9.17 12.50
C ILE A 9 -9.26 -8.38 12.85
N SER A 10 -9.39 -7.10 13.20
CA SER A 10 -8.25 -6.27 13.63
C SER A 10 -8.74 -5.05 14.42
N ASP A 11 -7.96 -4.59 15.39
CA ASP A 11 -8.18 -3.32 16.09
C ASP A 11 -7.36 -2.16 15.51
N ASN A 12 -6.41 -2.46 14.62
CA ASN A 12 -5.52 -1.46 14.05
C ASN A 12 -6.26 -0.51 13.09
N ALA A 13 -5.75 0.71 12.94
CA ALA A 13 -6.24 1.64 11.93
C ALA A 13 -6.02 1.13 10.50
N ILE A 14 -4.94 0.39 10.28
CA ILE A 14 -4.58 -0.20 8.99
C ILE A 14 -4.83 -1.71 9.02
N LEU A 15 -5.58 -2.20 8.03
CA LEU A 15 -5.70 -3.63 7.74
C LEU A 15 -4.69 -4.00 6.66
N ARG A 16 -3.78 -4.94 6.98
CA ARG A 16 -2.85 -5.53 6.03
C ARG A 16 -3.22 -6.98 5.80
N ILE A 17 -3.35 -7.38 4.54
CA ILE A 17 -3.59 -8.75 4.09
C ILE A 17 -2.40 -9.14 3.23
N ASP A 18 -1.57 -10.06 3.73
CA ASP A 18 -0.35 -10.49 3.06
C ASP A 18 0.07 -11.88 3.59
N PRO A 19 0.23 -12.90 2.73
CA PRO A 19 -0.09 -12.90 1.29
C PRO A 19 -1.61 -12.92 1.04
N VAL A 20 -2.05 -12.33 -0.08
CA VAL A 20 -3.45 -12.43 -0.52
C VAL A 20 -3.79 -13.82 -1.04
N ARG A 21 -5.02 -14.29 -0.77
CA ARG A 21 -5.53 -15.60 -1.19
C ARG A 21 -6.78 -15.43 -2.05
N LEU A 22 -6.76 -16.02 -3.25
CA LEU A 22 -7.82 -15.88 -4.24
C LEU A 22 -9.22 -16.20 -3.70
N THR A 23 -9.40 -17.33 -3.01
CA THR A 23 -10.72 -17.73 -2.50
C THR A 23 -11.05 -17.10 -1.15
N ALA A 24 -10.04 -16.85 -0.31
CA ALA A 24 -10.25 -16.42 1.05
C ALA A 24 -10.34 -14.90 1.20
N ASP A 25 -9.79 -14.08 0.31
CA ASP A 25 -9.72 -12.62 0.51
C ASP A 25 -10.54 -11.80 -0.49
N ASN A 26 -11.12 -12.44 -1.50
CA ASN A 26 -12.16 -11.85 -2.36
C ASN A 26 -13.43 -11.60 -1.53
N ALA A 27 -13.48 -10.45 -0.84
CA ALA A 27 -14.49 -10.17 0.17
C ALA A 27 -14.67 -8.67 0.42
N GLN A 28 -15.73 -8.35 1.16
CA GLN A 28 -15.95 -7.02 1.73
C GLN A 28 -15.37 -6.95 3.14
N PHE A 29 -14.72 -5.83 3.43
CA PHE A 29 -14.17 -5.46 4.72
C PHE A 29 -14.79 -4.15 5.17
N GLU A 30 -15.02 -4.00 6.47
CA GLU A 30 -15.61 -2.79 7.02
C GLU A 30 -14.68 -2.18 8.06
N CYS A 31 -14.33 -0.91 7.88
CA CYS A 31 -13.67 -0.13 8.90
C CYS A 31 -14.73 0.58 9.73
N VAL A 32 -14.70 0.37 11.05
CA VAL A 32 -15.62 0.98 12.01
C VAL A 32 -14.81 1.83 12.99
N ALA A 33 -15.22 3.10 13.17
CA ALA A 33 -14.67 4.03 14.13
C ALA A 33 -15.76 4.48 15.12
N GLU A 34 -15.42 4.49 16.40
CA GLU A 34 -16.37 4.69 17.49
C GLU A 34 -15.64 5.39 18.64
N ASN A 35 -16.25 6.43 19.20
CA ASN A 35 -15.71 7.19 20.34
C ASN A 35 -16.60 7.09 21.60
N GLY A 36 -17.68 6.30 21.56
CA GLY A 36 -18.60 6.08 22.67
C GLY A 36 -19.61 7.22 22.94
N VAL A 37 -19.62 8.28 22.12
CA VAL A 37 -20.54 9.42 22.30
C VAL A 37 -21.73 9.37 21.35
N ALA A 38 -21.48 8.98 20.09
CA ALA A 38 -22.49 8.83 19.05
C ALA A 38 -22.39 7.45 18.40
N ASP A 39 -23.33 7.16 17.50
CA ASP A 39 -23.29 5.95 16.70
C ASP A 39 -21.94 5.82 15.97
N ALA A 40 -21.42 4.60 15.94
CA ALA A 40 -20.19 4.30 15.25
C ALA A 40 -20.34 4.64 13.76
N VAL A 41 -19.31 5.28 13.19
CA VAL A 41 -19.24 5.51 11.74
C VAL A 41 -18.50 4.35 11.08
N SER A 42 -18.93 3.97 9.88
CA SER A 42 -18.28 2.90 9.14
C SER A 42 -18.14 3.16 7.65
N LYS A 43 -17.18 2.46 7.04
CA LYS A 43 -16.94 2.46 5.59
C LYS A 43 -16.60 1.06 5.11
N VAL A 44 -17.27 0.62 4.07
CA VAL A 44 -17.01 -0.66 3.40
C VAL A 44 -15.93 -0.49 2.31
N ALA A 45 -15.00 -1.43 2.26
CA ALA A 45 -14.01 -1.61 1.22
C ALA A 45 -14.16 -3.01 0.60
N ILE A 46 -14.10 -3.10 -0.73
CA ILE A 46 -14.19 -4.38 -1.46
C ILE A 46 -12.79 -4.73 -1.95
N LEU A 47 -12.31 -5.93 -1.59
CA LEU A 47 -11.06 -6.46 -2.10
C LEU A 47 -11.35 -7.48 -3.22
N THR A 48 -10.82 -7.20 -4.41
CA THR A 48 -10.80 -8.15 -5.53
C THR A 48 -9.37 -8.66 -5.72
N VAL A 49 -9.19 -9.98 -5.62
CA VAL A 49 -7.94 -10.69 -5.84
C VAL A 49 -8.01 -11.38 -7.20
N TYR A 50 -7.02 -11.11 -8.05
CA TYR A 50 -6.86 -11.75 -9.35
C TYR A 50 -5.89 -12.93 -9.26
N ASP A 51 -6.12 -13.93 -10.10
CA ASP A 51 -5.10 -14.93 -10.40
C ASP A 51 -3.93 -14.27 -11.18
N ARG A 52 -2.71 -14.76 -10.97
CA ARG A 52 -1.49 -14.22 -11.62
C ARG A 52 -1.64 -14.18 -13.14
N ASP A 53 -2.25 -15.22 -13.71
CA ASP A 53 -2.38 -15.36 -15.17
C ASP A 53 -3.67 -14.73 -15.72
N LYS A 54 -4.51 -14.16 -14.84
CA LYS A 54 -5.82 -13.56 -15.19
C LYS A 54 -5.94 -12.10 -14.76
N VAL A 55 -4.81 -11.40 -14.67
CA VAL A 55 -4.83 -9.95 -14.43
C VAL A 55 -5.34 -9.20 -15.67
N PRO A 56 -6.06 -8.08 -15.52
CA PRO A 56 -6.49 -7.24 -16.65
C PRO A 56 -5.33 -6.72 -17.50
N ALA A 57 -5.62 -6.39 -18.77
CA ALA A 57 -4.67 -5.66 -19.61
C ALA A 57 -4.29 -4.32 -18.95
N GLY A 58 -3.00 -3.95 -19.00
CA GLY A 58 -2.50 -2.74 -18.35
C GLY A 58 -2.29 -2.86 -16.83
N PHE A 59 -2.45 -4.05 -16.23
CA PHE A 59 -2.26 -4.23 -14.79
C PHE A 59 -0.84 -3.82 -14.34
N PRO A 60 -0.70 -3.11 -13.20
CA PRO A 60 0.59 -2.61 -12.76
C PRO A 60 1.61 -3.71 -12.46
N THR A 61 2.83 -3.56 -12.97
CA THR A 61 3.96 -4.46 -12.67
C THR A 61 5.20 -3.68 -12.28
N ILE A 62 5.83 -4.03 -11.15
CA ILE A 62 7.11 -3.44 -10.72
C ILE A 62 8.24 -4.18 -11.43
N THR A 63 9.09 -3.45 -12.16
CA THR A 63 10.22 -4.07 -12.87
C THR A 63 11.42 -3.10 -12.96
N PRO A 64 12.63 -3.49 -12.53
CA PRO A 64 12.99 -4.73 -11.85
C PRO A 64 12.56 -4.74 -10.38
N ILE A 65 12.55 -5.93 -9.76
CA ILE A 65 12.34 -6.07 -8.32
C ILE A 65 13.48 -5.36 -7.58
N GLY A 66 13.13 -4.58 -6.56
CA GLY A 66 14.08 -3.86 -5.72
C GLY A 66 15.09 -4.79 -5.07
N ARG A 67 16.33 -4.31 -4.89
CA ARG A 67 17.40 -5.03 -4.20
C ARG A 67 17.77 -4.32 -2.91
N THR A 68 18.27 -5.07 -1.94
CA THR A 68 18.85 -4.49 -0.73
C THR A 68 20.02 -3.57 -1.11
N LYS A 69 20.03 -2.39 -0.51
CA LYS A 69 21.10 -1.40 -0.67
C LYS A 69 21.68 -1.08 0.70
N SER A 70 22.99 -1.10 0.81
CA SER A 70 23.72 -0.65 2.00
C SER A 70 24.33 0.72 1.71
N VAL A 71 24.31 1.60 2.70
CA VAL A 71 24.88 2.95 2.61
C VAL A 71 25.57 3.27 3.93
N GLU A 72 26.64 4.06 3.87
CA GLU A 72 27.34 4.54 5.04
C GLU A 72 26.50 5.55 5.82
N LEU A 73 26.79 5.69 7.11
CA LEU A 73 26.11 6.68 7.96
C LEU A 73 26.38 8.10 7.43
N SER A 74 25.36 8.95 7.49
CA SER A 74 25.41 10.36 7.04
C SER A 74 25.51 10.59 5.53
N TYR A 75 25.46 9.53 4.71
CA TYR A 75 25.31 9.65 3.26
C TYR A 75 23.87 9.42 2.83
N ASP A 76 23.42 10.24 1.88
CA ASP A 76 22.11 10.11 1.27
C ASP A 76 22.05 8.86 0.38
N THR A 77 20.86 8.30 0.24
CA THR A 77 20.64 7.17 -0.66
C THR A 77 19.32 7.25 -1.40
N ASN A 78 19.37 6.83 -2.66
CA ASN A 78 18.19 6.73 -3.51
C ASN A 78 17.73 5.28 -3.68
N MET A 79 16.42 5.09 -3.62
CA MET A 79 15.72 3.87 -4.03
C MET A 79 14.79 4.22 -5.19
N THR A 80 14.89 3.50 -6.29
CA THR A 80 14.10 3.75 -7.49
C THR A 80 13.10 2.62 -7.70
N CYS A 81 11.84 2.97 -7.97
CA CYS A 81 10.77 2.07 -8.33
C CYS A 81 10.32 2.39 -9.76
N ASN A 82 10.46 1.43 -10.66
CA ASN A 82 9.96 1.53 -12.02
C ASN A 82 8.74 0.62 -12.15
N VAL A 83 7.65 1.18 -12.67
CA VAL A 83 6.39 0.47 -12.88
C VAL A 83 6.00 0.50 -14.34
N LYS A 84 5.32 -0.55 -14.80
CA LYS A 84 4.56 -0.53 -16.04
C LYS A 84 3.08 -0.63 -15.69
N GLY A 85 2.22 -0.12 -16.56
CA GLY A 85 0.78 -0.19 -16.41
C GLY A 85 0.11 0.85 -17.29
N ASP A 86 -1.15 0.61 -17.62
CA ASP A 86 -1.96 1.53 -18.42
C ASP A 86 -3.37 1.64 -17.82
N PRO A 87 -3.79 2.82 -17.32
CA PRO A 87 -3.05 4.07 -17.27
C PRO A 87 -1.82 4.02 -16.34
N VAL A 88 -0.95 5.03 -16.45
CA VAL A 88 0.27 5.13 -15.63
C VAL A 88 -0.07 4.99 -14.13
N PRO A 89 0.45 3.95 -13.44
CA PRO A 89 0.10 3.70 -12.04
C PRO A 89 0.63 4.78 -11.11
N LYS A 90 -0.13 5.10 -10.06
CA LYS A 90 0.35 5.92 -8.95
C LYS A 90 1.32 5.11 -8.09
N ILE A 91 2.48 5.67 -7.81
CA ILE A 91 3.50 5.03 -6.95
C ILE A 91 3.34 5.55 -5.52
N THR A 92 3.59 4.71 -4.51
CA THR A 92 3.57 5.12 -3.11
C THR A 92 4.61 4.31 -2.33
N TRP A 93 5.38 4.99 -1.49
CA TRP A 93 6.45 4.38 -0.70
C TRP A 93 5.99 4.02 0.72
N LEU A 94 6.39 2.84 1.17
CA LEU A 94 6.13 2.32 2.51
C LEU A 94 7.46 2.10 3.23
N LYS A 95 7.55 2.54 4.50
CA LYS A 95 8.62 2.16 5.43
C LYS A 95 8.00 1.45 6.61
N ASN A 96 8.47 0.25 6.94
CA ASN A 96 7.92 -0.57 8.02
C ASN A 96 6.38 -0.73 7.92
N ASN A 97 5.89 -0.98 6.70
CA ASN A 97 4.46 -1.11 6.37
C ASN A 97 3.59 0.14 6.59
N LEU A 98 4.19 1.31 6.84
CA LEU A 98 3.49 2.58 6.93
C LEU A 98 3.83 3.47 5.75
N LYS A 99 2.83 4.18 5.22
CA LYS A 99 3.02 5.16 4.15
C LYS A 99 3.99 6.24 4.62
N ILE A 100 5.00 6.51 3.81
CA ILE A 100 5.88 7.64 4.03
C ILE A 100 5.08 8.91 3.70
N ASP A 101 4.99 9.81 4.66
CA ASP A 101 4.50 11.16 4.46
C ASP A 101 5.69 12.09 4.18
N SER A 102 5.99 12.28 2.89
CA SER A 102 7.09 13.15 2.46
C SER A 102 6.80 14.64 2.66
N LEU A 103 5.53 15.05 2.80
CA LEU A 103 5.19 16.45 3.00
C LEU A 103 5.55 16.94 4.41
N ASN A 104 5.48 16.03 5.38
CA ASN A 104 5.78 16.31 6.78
C ASN A 104 7.16 15.78 7.22
N SER A 105 8.01 15.36 6.29
CA SER A 105 9.34 14.81 6.59
C SER A 105 10.46 15.62 5.95
N LYS A 106 11.47 16.00 6.74
CA LYS A 106 12.74 16.54 6.21
C LYS A 106 13.70 15.45 5.72
N ARG A 107 13.40 14.18 6.02
CA ARG A 107 14.29 13.05 5.74
C ARG A 107 13.94 12.31 4.45
N PHE A 108 12.67 12.33 4.04
CA PHE A 108 12.21 11.57 2.89
C PHE A 108 11.76 12.50 1.77
N ILE A 109 12.44 12.41 0.62
CA ILE A 109 12.08 13.16 -0.58
C ILE A 109 11.62 12.16 -1.64
N ILE A 110 10.44 12.38 -2.20
CA ILE A 110 9.89 11.54 -3.26
C ILE A 110 9.78 12.37 -4.53
N SER A 111 10.39 11.89 -5.61
CA SER A 111 10.22 12.42 -6.97
C SER A 111 9.53 11.39 -7.86
N GLU A 112 8.62 11.83 -8.72
CA GLU A 112 7.85 10.99 -9.62
C GLU A 112 7.98 11.51 -11.06
N THR A 113 8.25 10.60 -12.00
CA THR A 113 8.41 10.87 -13.43
C THR A 113 7.67 9.80 -14.23
N GLY A 114 6.37 10.01 -14.43
CA GLY A 114 5.51 9.08 -15.18
C GLY A 114 5.54 7.68 -14.56
N THR A 115 6.27 6.77 -15.20
CA THR A 115 6.42 5.35 -14.82
C THR A 115 7.53 5.07 -13.82
N SER A 116 8.22 6.10 -13.30
CA SER A 116 9.30 5.95 -12.32
C SER A 116 9.09 6.83 -11.10
N SER A 117 9.50 6.35 -9.93
CA SER A 117 9.59 7.16 -8.71
C SER A 117 10.91 6.88 -8.00
N THR A 118 11.52 7.93 -7.45
CA THR A 118 12.71 7.83 -6.62
C THR A 118 12.43 8.36 -5.22
N LEU A 119 12.73 7.54 -4.22
CA LEU A 119 12.77 7.93 -2.80
C LEU A 119 14.23 8.18 -2.40
N THR A 120 14.50 9.40 -1.94
CA THR A 120 15.77 9.80 -1.32
C THR A 120 15.59 9.85 0.20
N ILE A 121 16.56 9.28 0.93
CA ILE A 121 16.62 9.16 2.40
C ILE A 121 17.91 9.75 2.94
#